data_AF-A0A9D0BCY5-F1
#
_entry.id   AF-A0A9D0BCY5-F1
#
_cell.length_a   1.000
_cell.length_b   1.000
_cell.length_c   1.000
_cell.angle_alpha   90.00
_cell.angle_beta   90.00
_cell.angle_gamma   90.00
#
_symmetry.space_group_name_H-M   'P 1'
#
loop_
_entity.id
_entity.type
_entity.pdbx_description
1 polymer ?
#
loop_
_entity_poly.entity_id
_entity_poly.type
_entity_poly.pdbx_seq_one_letter_code
_entity_poly.pdbx_strand_id
1 'polypeptide(L)'
;RGSVRLTQPAILALCQYNWPGNVRELANLVERLAILYPFGVVDVNDLPEKFQSDVPIGETPRFSEELLANSQPMQYALDAEPRLPRDGLDLKEHLSNLEVGFIRQALDDANGVVAQAAKRLGMRRTTLVEKLRKYGLQRSDNASGV
;
A
#
# COMPACT_ATOMS: atom_id res chain seq x y z
N ARG A 1 -30.18 15.18 -6.95
CA ARG A 1 -28.85 14.54 -7.03
C ARG A 1 -28.11 15.23 -8.17
N GLY A 2 -27.15 16.10 -7.87
CA GLY A 2 -26.38 16.81 -8.90
C GLY A 2 -25.56 15.79 -9.71
N SER A 3 -25.53 15.95 -11.02
CA SER A 3 -24.54 15.27 -11.87
C SER A 3 -23.33 16.18 -12.01
N VAL A 4 -22.13 15.61 -11.97
CA VAL A 4 -20.87 16.33 -12.22
C VAL A 4 -20.19 15.68 -13.41
N ARG A 5 -19.64 16.49 -14.31
CA ARG A 5 -18.84 16.01 -15.45
C ARG A 5 -17.39 16.31 -15.15
N LEU A 6 -16.50 15.36 -15.40
CA LEU A 6 -15.06 15.54 -15.22
C LEU A 6 -14.42 15.66 -16.59
N THR A 7 -13.45 16.55 -16.73
CA THR A 7 -12.62 16.60 -17.95
C THR A 7 -11.70 15.38 -18.01
N GLN A 8 -11.21 15.04 -19.20
CA GLN A 8 -10.26 13.95 -19.37
C GLN A 8 -8.98 14.13 -18.51
N PRO A 9 -8.37 15.33 -18.43
CA PRO A 9 -7.26 15.58 -17.51
C PRO A 9 -7.60 15.33 -16.04
N ALA A 10 -8.78 15.75 -15.57
CA ALA A 10 -9.23 15.50 -14.21
C ALA A 10 -9.38 13.99 -13.91
N ILE A 11 -9.92 13.20 -14.85
CA ILE A 11 -10.04 11.75 -14.70
C ILE A 11 -8.65 11.10 -14.61
N LEU A 12 -7.72 11.48 -15.49
CA LEU A 12 -6.36 10.94 -15.50
C LEU A 12 -5.62 11.25 -14.20
N ALA A 13 -5.84 12.44 -13.63
CA ALA A 13 -5.24 12.83 -12.37
C ALA A 13 -5.75 11.97 -11.19
N LEU A 14 -7.06 11.67 -11.18
CA LEU A 14 -7.67 10.80 -10.17
C LEU A 14 -7.25 9.33 -10.29
N CYS A 15 -6.95 8.85 -11.51
CA CYS A 15 -6.45 7.50 -11.74
C CYS A 15 -5.00 7.30 -11.26
N GLN A 16 -4.19 8.37 -11.24
CA GLN A 16 -2.79 8.31 -10.82
C GLN A 16 -2.62 8.45 -9.30
N TYR A 17 -3.63 8.93 -8.59
CA TYR A 17 -3.57 9.08 -7.14
C TYR A 17 -3.68 7.71 -6.44
N ASN A 18 -2.70 7.37 -5.62
CA ASN A 18 -2.68 6.12 -4.87
C ASN A 18 -3.61 6.22 -3.64
N TRP A 19 -4.90 5.94 -3.82
CA TRP A 19 -5.98 6.06 -2.84
C TRP A 19 -5.71 5.30 -1.52
N PRO A 20 -5.25 5.96 -0.43
CA PRO A 20 -4.88 5.26 0.80
C PRO A 20 -6.10 4.73 1.57
N GLY A 21 -7.27 5.35 1.39
CA GLY A 21 -8.54 4.98 2.04
C GLY A 21 -9.55 4.26 1.16
N ASN A 22 -9.12 3.65 0.04
CA ASN A 22 -9.98 2.91 -0.90
C ASN A 22 -11.10 3.78 -1.55
N VAL A 23 -12.11 3.12 -2.13
CA VAL A 23 -13.29 3.72 -2.83
C VAL A 23 -14.05 4.75 -1.98
N ARG A 24 -13.92 4.71 -0.64
CA ARG A 24 -14.58 5.67 0.25
C ARG A 24 -14.04 7.09 0.07
N GLU A 25 -12.73 7.25 -0.15
CA GLU A 25 -12.14 8.56 -0.41
C GLU A 25 -12.56 9.12 -1.77
N LEU A 26 -12.60 8.27 -2.80
CA LEU A 26 -13.11 8.64 -4.11
C LEU A 26 -14.59 9.07 -4.04
N ALA A 27 -15.42 8.31 -3.31
CA ALA A 27 -16.83 8.64 -3.12
C ALA A 27 -17.01 10.01 -2.43
N ASN A 28 -16.27 10.25 -1.34
CA ASN A 28 -16.30 11.53 -0.63
C ASN A 28 -15.87 12.71 -1.52
N LEU A 29 -14.87 12.49 -2.38
CA LEU A 29 -14.42 13.50 -3.33
C LEU A 29 -15.50 13.79 -4.38
N VAL A 30 -16.06 12.76 -5.03
CA VAL A 30 -17.09 12.93 -6.06
C VAL A 30 -18.35 13.57 -5.48
N GLU A 31 -18.75 13.20 -4.26
CA GLU A 31 -19.87 13.82 -3.56
C GLU A 31 -19.63 15.32 -3.33
N ARG A 32 -18.43 15.67 -2.85
CA ARG A 32 -18.05 17.07 -2.66
C ARG A 32 -18.03 17.85 -3.98
N LEU A 33 -17.50 17.26 -5.06
CA LEU A 33 -17.50 17.89 -6.38
C LEU A 33 -18.92 18.09 -6.92
N ALA A 34 -19.82 17.14 -6.71
CA ALA A 34 -21.23 17.27 -7.10
C ALA A 34 -22.00 18.34 -6.30
N ILE A 35 -21.55 18.66 -5.08
CA ILE A 35 -22.08 19.76 -4.26
C ILE A 35 -21.52 21.10 -4.71
N LEU A 36 -20.20 21.19 -4.97
CA LEU A 36 -19.51 22.43 -5.33
C LEU A 36 -19.80 22.88 -6.76
N TYR A 37 -19.92 21.92 -7.68
CA TYR A 37 -20.12 22.16 -9.11
C TYR A 37 -21.39 21.44 -9.60
N PRO A 38 -22.58 21.87 -9.15
CA PRO A 38 -23.83 21.24 -9.57
C PRO A 38 -24.01 21.40 -11.08
N PHE A 39 -24.06 20.29 -11.81
CA PHE A 39 -24.15 20.26 -13.29
C PHE A 39 -22.94 20.88 -14.01
N GLY A 40 -21.85 21.12 -13.31
CA GLY A 40 -20.62 21.71 -13.84
C GLY A 40 -19.68 20.69 -14.47
N VAL A 41 -18.76 21.20 -15.28
CA VAL A 41 -17.58 20.46 -15.74
C VAL A 41 -16.43 20.84 -14.81
N VAL A 42 -15.85 19.87 -14.13
CA VAL A 42 -14.72 20.01 -13.20
C VAL A 42 -13.44 19.66 -13.94
N ASP A 43 -12.50 20.60 -14.01
CA ASP A 43 -11.19 20.40 -14.58
C ASP A 43 -10.14 20.03 -13.52
N VAL A 44 -8.93 19.67 -13.94
CA VAL A 44 -7.85 19.29 -13.02
C VAL A 44 -7.55 20.39 -11.99
N ASN A 45 -7.66 21.65 -12.39
CA ASN A 45 -7.41 22.81 -11.52
C ASN A 45 -8.48 22.99 -10.43
N ASP A 46 -9.68 22.44 -10.63
CA ASP A 46 -10.78 22.51 -9.67
C ASP A 46 -10.71 21.39 -8.62
N LEU A 47 -9.86 20.40 -8.84
CA LEU A 47 -9.59 19.35 -7.86
C LEU A 47 -8.74 19.93 -6.72
N PRO A 48 -8.92 19.45 -5.48
CA PRO A 48 -8.02 19.82 -4.38
C PRO A 48 -6.55 19.51 -4.73
N GLU A 49 -5.61 20.37 -4.31
CA GLU A 49 -4.17 20.30 -4.66
C GLU A 49 -3.56 18.89 -4.54
N LYS A 50 -3.95 18.12 -3.51
CA LYS A 50 -3.48 16.74 -3.33
C LYS A 50 -3.81 15.77 -4.48
N PHE A 51 -4.77 16.13 -5.34
CA PHE A 51 -5.20 15.35 -6.51
C PHE A 51 -4.79 16.02 -7.83
N GLN A 52 -4.19 17.20 -7.79
CA GLN A 52 -3.61 17.86 -8.96
C GLN A 52 -2.26 17.18 -9.20
N SER A 53 -2.24 16.16 -10.08
CA SER A 53 -0.97 15.53 -10.45
C SER A 53 -0.17 16.53 -11.26
N ASP A 54 1.03 16.84 -10.80
CA ASP A 54 1.97 17.70 -11.51
C ASP A 54 2.62 16.88 -12.64
N VAL A 55 1.93 16.76 -13.78
CA VAL A 55 2.53 16.13 -14.97
C VAL A 55 2.23 16.97 -16.21
N PRO A 56 3.27 17.49 -16.90
CA PRO A 56 3.13 18.13 -18.20
C PRO A 56 2.48 17.18 -19.20
N ILE A 57 1.43 17.65 -19.87
CA ILE A 57 0.82 16.97 -21.01
C ILE A 57 1.83 16.99 -22.15
N GLY A 58 2.66 15.96 -22.28
CA GLY A 58 3.68 15.99 -23.33
C GLY A 58 4.73 14.89 -23.30
N GLU A 59 4.35 13.63 -23.07
CA GLU A 59 5.16 12.48 -23.50
C GLU A 59 4.28 11.23 -23.41
N THR A 60 3.63 10.87 -24.52
CA THR A 60 3.31 9.46 -24.71
C THR A 60 4.67 8.77 -24.90
N PRO A 61 5.09 7.84 -24.03
CA PRO A 61 6.17 6.97 -24.42
C PRO A 61 5.62 6.19 -25.61
N ARG A 62 6.11 6.51 -26.80
CA ARG A 62 6.01 5.62 -27.94
C ARG A 62 6.66 4.32 -27.48
N PHE A 63 5.85 3.38 -27.02
CA PHE A 63 6.24 1.98 -26.98
C PHE A 63 6.51 1.62 -28.44
N SER A 64 7.76 1.77 -28.86
CA SER A 64 8.23 1.26 -30.13
C SER A 64 7.94 -0.23 -30.13
N GLU A 65 7.09 -0.63 -31.06
CA GLU A 65 6.54 -1.96 -31.31
C GLU A 65 7.64 -3.05 -31.37
N GLU A 66 8.90 -2.67 -31.55
CA GLU A 66 10.09 -3.51 -31.56
C GLU A 66 10.48 -4.15 -30.22
N LEU A 67 10.11 -3.58 -29.05
CA LEU A 67 10.47 -4.17 -27.75
C LEU A 67 9.60 -5.38 -27.33
N LEU A 68 8.44 -5.55 -27.98
CA LEU A 68 7.49 -6.64 -27.70
C LEU A 68 7.94 -7.99 -28.28
N ALA A 69 8.86 -7.98 -29.25
CA ALA A 69 9.26 -9.19 -29.97
C ALA A 69 10.33 -10.01 -29.22
N ASN A 70 11.11 -9.41 -28.32
CA ASN A 70 12.32 -10.06 -27.79
C ASN A 70 12.53 -9.97 -26.27
N SER A 71 11.52 -9.57 -25.51
CA SER A 71 11.59 -9.60 -24.05
C SER A 71 10.59 -10.62 -23.54
N GLN A 72 11.08 -11.67 -22.88
CA GLN A 72 10.26 -12.43 -21.94
C GLN A 72 9.47 -11.44 -21.09
N PRO A 73 8.17 -11.67 -20.81
CA PRO A 73 7.37 -10.72 -20.07
C PRO A 73 7.96 -10.58 -18.66
N MET A 74 8.83 -9.58 -18.50
CA MET A 74 9.21 -9.03 -17.22
C MET A 74 8.00 -8.20 -16.79
N GLN A 75 7.00 -8.92 -16.30
CA GLN A 75 5.79 -8.33 -15.76
C GLN A 75 6.23 -7.47 -14.58
N TYR A 76 6.06 -6.16 -14.72
CA TYR A 76 6.25 -5.17 -13.67
C TYR A 76 5.50 -5.62 -12.41
N ALA A 77 6.25 -6.15 -11.44
CA ALA A 77 5.75 -6.48 -10.12
C ALA A 77 5.67 -5.18 -9.30
N LEU A 78 4.67 -4.36 -9.58
CA LEU A 78 4.31 -3.23 -8.70
C LEU A 78 3.00 -3.47 -7.95
N ASP A 79 2.15 -4.41 -8.39
CA ASP A 79 0.95 -4.83 -7.65
C ASP A 79 0.61 -6.31 -7.94
N ALA A 80 1.54 -7.22 -7.61
CA ALA A 80 1.20 -8.64 -7.61
C ALA A 80 0.29 -8.92 -6.41
N GLU A 81 -1.04 -8.81 -6.61
CA GLU A 81 -2.00 -9.32 -5.63
C GLU A 81 -1.60 -10.75 -5.24
N PRO A 82 -1.54 -11.07 -3.94
CA PRO A 82 -1.21 -12.42 -3.50
C PRO A 82 -2.23 -13.39 -4.07
N ARG A 83 -1.77 -14.28 -4.97
CA ARG A 83 -2.64 -15.26 -5.62
C ARG A 83 -2.84 -16.47 -4.71
N LEU A 84 -4.09 -16.83 -4.49
CA LEU A 84 -4.46 -18.04 -3.77
C LEU A 84 -4.03 -19.29 -4.59
N PRO A 85 -3.30 -20.26 -4.00
CA PRO A 85 -3.03 -21.54 -4.66
C PRO A 85 -4.34 -22.29 -4.99
N ARG A 86 -4.30 -23.11 -6.05
CA ARG A 86 -5.48 -23.89 -6.49
C ARG A 86 -5.99 -24.86 -5.43
N ASP A 87 -5.10 -25.37 -4.59
CA ASP A 87 -5.40 -26.28 -3.48
C ASP A 87 -5.85 -25.55 -2.20
N GLY A 88 -5.94 -24.21 -2.24
CA GLY A 88 -6.23 -23.37 -1.09
C GLY A 88 -5.01 -23.07 -0.22
N LEU A 89 -5.21 -22.23 0.80
CA LEU A 89 -4.21 -21.96 1.84
C LEU A 89 -4.90 -21.68 3.18
N ASP A 90 -4.35 -22.16 4.29
CA ASP A 90 -4.79 -21.70 5.61
C ASP A 90 -4.24 -20.29 5.85
N LEU A 91 -5.11 -19.29 5.69
CA LEU A 91 -4.74 -17.89 5.85
C LEU A 91 -4.22 -17.58 7.25
N LYS A 92 -4.76 -18.24 8.28
CA LYS A 92 -4.35 -18.00 9.66
C LYS A 92 -2.93 -18.49 9.89
N GLU A 93 -2.59 -19.66 9.37
CA GLU A 93 -1.24 -20.21 9.43
C GLU A 93 -0.26 -19.33 8.62
N HIS A 94 -0.63 -18.97 7.39
CA HIS A 94 0.21 -18.14 6.53
C HIS A 94 0.54 -16.78 7.17
N LEU A 95 -0.47 -16.07 7.69
CA LEU A 95 -0.27 -14.80 8.40
C LEU A 95 0.55 -14.97 9.67
N SER A 96 0.40 -16.08 10.39
CA SER A 96 1.20 -16.36 11.59
C SER A 96 2.69 -16.56 11.23
N ASN A 97 2.97 -17.24 10.12
CA ASN A 97 4.33 -17.46 9.65
C ASN A 97 5.00 -16.16 9.19
N LEU A 98 4.25 -15.31 8.46
CA LEU A 98 4.71 -13.98 8.09
C LEU A 98 4.97 -13.12 9.34
N GLU A 99 4.05 -13.14 10.30
CA GLU A 99 4.19 -12.41 11.56
C GLU A 99 5.45 -12.83 12.34
N VAL A 100 5.70 -14.13 12.46
CA VAL A 100 6.92 -14.65 13.09
C VAL A 100 8.18 -14.20 12.35
N GLY A 101 8.16 -14.20 11.02
CA GLY A 101 9.25 -13.70 10.18
C GLY A 101 9.56 -12.23 10.46
N PHE A 102 8.54 -11.37 10.44
CA PHE A 102 8.70 -9.95 10.73
C PHE A 102 9.17 -9.68 12.17
N ILE A 103 8.67 -10.44 13.14
CA ILE A 103 9.10 -10.32 14.54
C ILE A 103 10.59 -10.64 14.69
N ARG A 104 11.07 -11.72 14.06
CA ARG A 104 12.49 -12.09 14.08
C ARG A 104 13.34 -10.99 13.45
N GLN A 105 12.98 -10.54 12.25
CA GLN A 105 13.75 -9.50 11.56
C GLN A 105 13.76 -8.17 12.33
N ALA A 106 12.64 -7.79 12.94
CA ALA A 106 12.58 -6.59 13.77
C ALA A 106 13.40 -6.71 15.05
N LEU A 107 13.53 -7.91 15.63
CA LEU A 107 14.40 -8.17 16.78
C LEU A 107 15.87 -8.11 16.38
N ASP A 108 16.25 -8.74 15.27
CA ASP A 108 17.62 -8.76 14.77
C ASP A 108 18.12 -7.34 14.49
N ASP A 109 17.33 -6.55 13.76
CA ASP A 109 17.68 -5.16 13.44
C ASP A 109 17.67 -4.23 14.67
N ALA A 110 17.01 -4.63 15.76
CA ALA A 110 16.98 -3.91 17.02
C ALA A 110 17.99 -4.47 18.04
N ASN A 111 18.94 -5.33 17.62
CA ASN A 111 19.90 -6.03 18.49
C ASN A 111 19.23 -6.73 19.70
N GLY A 112 18.01 -7.22 19.52
CA GLY A 112 17.21 -7.88 20.55
C GLY A 112 16.52 -6.94 21.54
N VAL A 113 16.49 -5.62 21.29
CA VAL A 113 15.77 -4.65 22.13
C VAL A 113 14.28 -4.67 21.78
N VAL A 114 13.49 -5.37 22.61
CA VAL A 114 12.04 -5.60 22.40
C VAL A 114 11.25 -4.30 22.22
N ALA A 115 11.60 -3.22 22.93
CA ALA A 115 10.90 -1.94 22.80
C ALA A 115 11.09 -1.28 21.41
N GLN A 116 12.30 -1.39 20.85
CA GLN A 116 12.63 -0.84 19.55
C GLN A 116 12.05 -1.69 18.42
N ALA A 117 12.10 -3.02 18.55
CA ALA A 117 11.42 -3.95 17.65
C ALA A 117 9.90 -3.69 17.61
N ALA A 118 9.27 -3.50 18.77
CA ALA A 118 7.84 -3.18 18.86
C ALA A 118 7.49 -1.86 18.17
N LYS A 119 8.31 -0.83 18.37
CA LYS A 119 8.15 0.47 17.69
C LYS A 119 8.23 0.32 16.17
N ARG A 120 9.17 -0.49 15.68
CA ARG A 120 9.36 -0.73 14.25
C ARG A 120 8.22 -1.52 13.61
N LEU A 121 7.63 -2.46 14.36
CA LEU A 121 6.44 -3.21 13.96
C LEU A 121 5.13 -2.42 14.17
N GLY A 122 5.21 -1.18 14.68
CA GLY A 122 4.02 -0.33 14.90
C GLY A 122 3.08 -0.85 15.99
N MET A 123 3.56 -1.68 16.92
CA MET A 123 2.73 -2.30 17.96
C MET A 123 3.22 -1.97 19.38
N ARG A 124 2.33 -2.09 20.37
CA ARG A 124 2.72 -1.89 21.78
C ARG A 124 3.70 -2.97 22.21
N ARG A 125 4.70 -2.59 23.03
CA ARG A 125 5.69 -3.52 23.60
C ARG A 125 5.03 -4.74 24.28
N THR A 126 3.97 -4.51 25.05
CA THR A 126 3.24 -5.57 25.76
C THR A 126 2.67 -6.61 24.80
N THR A 127 2.09 -6.16 23.68
CA THR A 127 1.55 -7.04 22.64
C THR A 127 2.66 -7.84 21.95
N LEU A 128 3.84 -7.24 21.72
CA LEU A 128 4.98 -7.97 21.16
C LEU A 128 5.47 -9.05 22.12
N VAL A 129 5.54 -8.76 23.43
CA VAL A 129 5.94 -9.74 24.45
C VAL A 129 4.99 -10.93 24.51
N GLU A 130 3.69 -10.72 24.40
CA GLU A 130 2.70 -11.80 24.32
C GLU A 130 2.91 -12.69 23.09
N LYS A 131 3.16 -12.07 21.92
CA LYS A 131 3.47 -12.83 20.70
C LYS A 131 4.77 -13.61 20.84
N LEU A 132 5.83 -13.03 21.41
CA LEU A 132 7.10 -13.75 21.64
C LEU A 132 6.91 -14.98 22.52
N ARG A 133 6.08 -14.89 23.57
CA ARG A 133 5.71 -16.05 24.42
C ARG A 133 4.95 -17.10 23.63
N LYS A 134 3.95 -16.68 22.87
CA LYS A 134 3.10 -17.57 22.06
C LYS A 134 3.90 -18.33 21.01
N TYR A 135 4.90 -17.70 20.39
CA TYR A 135 5.71 -18.29 19.32
C TYR A 135 7.05 -18.86 19.80
N GLY A 136 7.31 -18.88 21.13
CA GLY A 136 8.55 -19.42 21.69
C GLY A 136 9.82 -18.65 21.30
N LEU A 137 9.69 -17.38 20.91
CA LEU A 137 10.80 -16.53 20.45
C LEU A 137 11.48 -15.79 21.61
N GLN A 138 11.46 -16.36 22.82
CA GLN A 138 12.17 -15.77 23.94
C GLN A 138 13.67 -15.90 23.69
N ARG A 139 14.35 -14.76 23.68
CA ARG A 139 15.81 -14.70 23.83
C ARG A 139 16.14 -15.52 25.06
N SER A 140 16.93 -16.56 24.90
CA SER A 140 17.57 -17.26 26.00
C SER A 140 18.31 -16.20 26.81
N ASP A 141 17.81 -15.91 28.02
CA ASP A 141 18.59 -15.22 29.05
C ASP A 141 19.82 -16.09 29.32
N ASN A 142 20.93 -15.83 28.62
CA ASN A 142 22.30 -16.14 29.04
C ASN A 142 23.31 -15.76 27.96
N ALA A 143 23.82 -14.54 28.05
CA ALA A 143 25.19 -14.21 27.66
C ALA A 143 25.70 -13.11 28.61
N SER A 144 26.33 -13.57 29.70
CA SER A 144 27.35 -12.91 30.54
C SER A 144 26.92 -11.69 31.37
N GLY A 145 26.99 -11.68 32.70
CA GLY A 145 27.46 -12.72 33.61
C GLY A 145 28.97 -12.96 33.57
N VAL A 146 29.78 -11.90 33.37
CA VAL A 146 31.14 -11.72 33.92
C VAL A 146 31.32 -10.24 34.19
#